data_AF-A0A131XN06-F1
#
_entry.id   AF-A0A131XN06-F1
#
_cell.length_a   1.000
_cell.length_b   1.000
_cell.length_c   1.000
_cell.angle_alpha   90.00
_cell.angle_beta   90.00
_cell.angle_gamma   90.00
#
_symmetry.space_group_name_H-M   'P 1'
#
loop_
_entity.id
_entity.type
_entity.pdbx_description
1 polymer ?
#
loop_
_entity_poly.entity_id
_entity_poly.type
_entity_poly.pdbx_seq_one_letter_code
_entity_poly.pdbx_strand_id
1 'polypeptide(L)'
;MKIAFAFLLVAFAAVCVYATSPPNCEGVTCDPETCAKHECRCGTHKDACGCCDFCNKCVGEECHPEHNDHCEDGSHCVVKVVGEPAGPVPGHCEAAHESTSTAKPDTHVHVPDSEAPVEEHHEHHEGTEHAKTEEHHE
;
A
#
# COMPACT_ATOMS: atom_id res chain seq x y z
N MET A 1 12.31 -40.38 8.91
CA MET A 1 12.79 -39.34 7.98
C MET A 1 11.67 -38.49 7.37
N LYS A 2 10.54 -39.07 6.93
CA LYS A 2 9.39 -38.33 6.35
C LYS A 2 8.82 -37.23 7.26
N ILE A 3 8.69 -37.53 8.56
CA ILE A 3 8.19 -36.58 9.56
C ILE A 3 9.14 -35.40 9.74
N ALA A 4 10.46 -35.62 9.72
CA ALA A 4 11.45 -34.55 9.82
C ALA A 4 11.42 -33.63 8.59
N PHE A 5 11.23 -34.19 7.39
CA PHE A 5 11.03 -33.39 6.16
C PHE A 5 9.77 -32.54 6.22
N ALA A 6 8.66 -33.09 6.75
CA ALA A 6 7.42 -32.32 6.91
C ALA A 6 7.62 -31.11 7.85
N PHE A 7 8.29 -31.30 9.00
CA PHE A 7 8.59 -30.18 9.91
C PHE A 7 9.50 -29.13 9.27
N LEU A 8 10.48 -29.55 8.47
CA LEU A 8 11.37 -28.62 7.76
C LEU A 8 10.61 -27.78 6.73
N LEU A 9 9.70 -28.39 5.97
CA LEU A 9 8.85 -27.68 5.01
C LEU A 9 7.90 -26.69 5.70
N VAL A 10 7.30 -27.08 6.83
CA VAL A 10 6.42 -26.18 7.61
C VAL A 10 7.22 -25.01 8.19
N ALA A 11 8.42 -25.25 8.72
CA ALA A 11 9.28 -24.19 9.21
C ALA A 11 9.71 -23.24 8.09
N PHE A 12 10.07 -23.77 6.91
CA PHE A 12 10.44 -22.97 5.75
C PHE A 12 9.26 -22.12 5.26
N ALA A 13 8.08 -22.72 5.12
CA ALA A 13 6.86 -21.99 4.73
C ALA A 13 6.53 -20.88 5.73
N ALA A 14 6.63 -21.15 7.04
CA ALA A 14 6.40 -20.14 8.07
C ALA A 14 7.37 -18.95 7.93
N VAL A 15 8.67 -19.20 7.75
CA VAL A 15 9.67 -18.13 7.57
C VAL A 15 9.40 -17.31 6.31
N CYS A 16 9.01 -17.94 5.20
CA CYS A 16 8.66 -17.22 3.97
C CYS A 16 7.46 -16.28 4.16
N VAL A 17 6.43 -16.70 4.90
CA VAL A 17 5.24 -15.87 5.16
C VAL A 17 5.58 -14.64 6.00
N TYR A 18 6.42 -14.79 7.04
CA TYR A 18 6.85 -13.65 7.87
C TYR A 18 7.68 -12.62 7.10
N ALA A 19 8.39 -13.02 6.05
CA ALA A 19 9.22 -12.11 5.25
C ALA A 19 8.41 -11.25 4.28
N THR A 20 7.19 -11.66 3.91
CA THR A 20 6.35 -10.97 2.92
C THR A 20 5.14 -10.28 3.53
N SER A 21 4.83 -10.54 4.80
CA SER A 21 3.72 -9.89 5.50
C SER A 21 4.05 -8.42 5.81
N PRO A 22 3.05 -7.52 5.78
CA PRO A 22 3.21 -6.18 6.33
C PRO A 22 3.72 -6.22 7.78
N PRO A 23 4.49 -5.22 8.23
CA PRO A 23 4.94 -5.16 9.61
C PRO A 23 3.74 -5.08 10.56
N ASN A 24 3.83 -5.78 11.70
CA ASN A 24 2.85 -5.59 12.76
C ASN A 24 3.14 -4.27 13.49
N CYS A 25 2.27 -3.27 13.28
CA CYS A 25 2.44 -1.93 13.84
C CYS A 25 1.79 -1.75 15.23
N GLU A 26 1.07 -2.74 15.77
CA GLU A 26 0.30 -2.63 17.02
C GLU A 26 1.18 -2.38 18.27
N GLY A 27 2.47 -2.74 18.19
CA GLY A 27 3.47 -2.49 19.25
C GLY A 27 4.49 -1.40 18.94
N VAL A 28 4.37 -0.71 17.80
CA VAL A 28 5.35 0.30 17.39
C VAL A 28 5.03 1.63 18.08
N THR A 29 5.81 1.99 19.08
CA THR A 29 5.75 3.35 19.66
C THR A 29 6.53 4.28 18.75
N CYS A 30 5.81 5.11 17.99
CA CYS A 30 6.43 6.11 17.12
C CYS A 30 7.03 7.25 17.95
N ASP A 31 8.33 7.51 17.77
CA ASP A 31 9.00 8.71 18.26
C ASP A 31 9.46 9.57 17.07
N PRO A 32 8.67 10.56 16.64
CA PRO A 32 8.97 11.40 15.48
C PRO A 32 10.29 12.17 15.60
N GLU A 33 10.79 12.43 16.82
CA GLU A 33 12.04 13.16 17.01
C GLU A 33 13.28 12.33 16.65
N THR A 34 13.13 11.00 16.61
CA THR A 34 14.20 10.08 16.16
C THR A 34 14.23 9.92 14.64
N CYS A 35 13.19 10.37 13.94
CA CYS A 35 13.14 10.32 12.48
C CYS A 35 14.19 11.25 11.87
N ALA A 36 14.80 10.81 10.77
CA ALA A 36 15.68 11.66 9.99
C ALA A 36 14.89 12.83 9.40
N LYS A 37 15.40 14.05 9.57
CA LYS A 37 14.77 15.27 9.04
C LYS A 37 15.30 15.51 7.62
N HIS A 38 14.39 15.59 6.66
CA HIS A 38 14.71 15.75 5.24
C HIS A 38 13.99 16.96 4.65
N GLU A 39 14.65 17.66 3.73
CA GLU A 39 14.00 18.67 2.88
C GLU A 39 13.60 18.01 1.56
N CYS A 40 12.37 17.53 1.49
CA CYS A 40 11.89 16.79 0.33
C CYS A 40 11.32 17.73 -0.74
N ARG A 41 11.78 17.55 -1.99
CA ARG A 41 11.40 18.42 -3.11
C ARG A 41 10.02 18.08 -3.71
N CYS A 42 9.69 16.80 -3.78
CA CYS A 42 8.53 16.29 -4.52
C CYS A 42 7.52 15.58 -3.60
N GLY A 43 7.40 16.10 -2.38
CA GLY A 43 6.51 15.55 -1.34
C GLY A 43 7.16 14.48 -0.47
N THR A 44 6.38 14.00 0.49
CA THR A 44 6.77 12.97 1.45
C THR A 44 5.74 11.85 1.51
N HIS A 45 6.17 10.67 1.94
CA HIS A 45 5.30 9.57 2.34
C HIS A 45 5.76 9.04 3.71
N LYS A 46 4.85 8.36 4.41
CA LYS A 46 5.20 7.68 5.67
C LYS A 46 5.76 6.28 5.41
N ASP A 47 6.58 5.80 6.34
CA ASP A 47 6.91 4.36 6.40
C ASP A 47 5.67 3.47 6.53
N ALA A 48 5.87 2.16 6.43
CA ALA A 48 4.82 1.16 6.51
C ALA A 48 3.97 1.20 7.80
N CYS A 49 4.47 1.80 8.88
CA CYS A 49 3.72 1.97 10.14
C CYS A 49 3.26 3.42 10.37
N GLY A 50 3.40 4.31 9.40
CA GLY A 50 2.90 5.68 9.50
C GLY A 50 3.77 6.65 10.31
N CYS A 51 5.00 6.28 10.68
CA CYS A 51 5.79 7.04 11.65
C CYS A 51 6.66 8.11 11.01
N CYS A 52 7.76 7.72 10.36
CA CYS A 52 8.72 8.66 9.80
C CYS A 52 8.36 9.08 8.37
N ASP A 53 8.67 10.33 8.02
CA ASP A 53 8.54 10.84 6.66
C ASP A 53 9.77 10.51 5.82
N PHE A 54 9.53 10.00 4.62
CA PHE A 54 10.52 9.71 3.60
C PHE A 54 10.24 10.58 2.37
N CYS A 55 11.30 10.98 1.67
CA CYS A 55 11.13 11.76 0.44
C CYS A 55 10.63 10.90 -0.71
N ASN A 56 9.67 11.44 -1.45
CA ASN A 56 9.25 10.86 -2.72
C ASN A 56 10.29 11.17 -3.81
N LYS A 57 10.37 10.28 -4.80
CA LYS A 57 11.08 10.48 -6.07
C LYS A 57 10.28 11.41 -6.98
N CYS A 58 10.94 12.37 -7.60
CA CYS A 58 10.31 13.27 -8.56
C CYS A 58 10.04 12.57 -9.90
N VAL A 59 9.13 13.11 -10.71
CA VAL A 59 8.90 12.67 -12.09
C VAL A 59 10.22 12.66 -12.87
N GLY A 60 10.46 11.54 -13.55
CA GLY A 60 11.67 11.27 -14.33
C GLY A 60 12.84 10.74 -13.52
N GLU A 61 12.78 10.73 -12.18
CA GLU A 61 13.81 10.10 -11.36
C GLU A 61 13.69 8.57 -11.39
N GLU A 62 14.85 7.93 -11.22
CA GLU A 62 14.94 6.48 -11.08
C GLU A 62 14.26 6.00 -9.79
N CYS A 63 13.46 4.94 -9.90
CA CYS A 63 12.74 4.32 -8.80
C CYS A 63 12.90 2.81 -8.84
N HIS A 64 13.01 2.18 -7.68
CA HIS A 64 13.16 0.74 -7.52
C HIS A 64 11.94 0.16 -6.81
N PRO A 65 11.05 -0.56 -7.52
CA PRO A 65 9.88 -1.21 -6.91
C PRO A 65 10.27 -2.16 -5.77
N GLU A 66 11.41 -2.84 -5.88
CA GLU A 66 11.95 -3.75 -4.88
C GLU A 66 12.38 -3.06 -3.58
N HIS A 67 12.61 -1.74 -3.62
CA HIS A 67 12.94 -0.92 -2.45
C HIS A 67 11.74 -0.16 -1.91
N ASN A 68 10.55 -0.36 -2.49
CA ASN A 68 9.35 0.44 -2.23
C ASN A 68 9.62 1.95 -2.40
N ASP A 69 10.36 2.33 -3.44
CA ASP A 69 10.50 3.75 -3.78
C ASP A 69 9.13 4.34 -4.16
N HIS A 70 8.71 5.39 -3.46
CA HIS A 70 7.49 6.14 -3.79
C HIS A 70 7.80 7.31 -4.72
N CYS A 71 7.02 7.44 -5.79
CA CYS A 71 7.01 8.62 -6.64
C CYS A 71 6.13 9.72 -6.05
N GLU A 72 6.32 10.96 -6.50
CA GLU A 72 5.49 12.09 -6.13
C GLU A 72 4.00 11.87 -6.46
N ASP A 73 3.13 12.60 -5.77
CA ASP A 73 1.68 12.44 -5.89
C ASP A 73 1.22 12.55 -7.35
N GLY A 74 0.38 11.60 -7.77
CA GLY A 74 -0.09 11.53 -9.15
C GLY A 74 0.91 10.91 -10.13
N SER A 75 2.03 10.35 -9.65
CA SER A 75 3.00 9.62 -10.45
C SER A 75 3.18 8.19 -9.94
N HIS A 76 3.71 7.30 -10.78
CA HIS A 76 3.99 5.91 -10.43
C HIS A 76 5.30 5.42 -11.04
N CYS A 77 5.92 4.43 -10.41
CA CYS A 77 7.17 3.86 -10.88
C CYS A 77 6.90 2.93 -12.08
N VAL A 78 7.45 3.26 -13.25
CA VAL A 78 7.26 2.49 -14.48
C VAL A 78 8.57 1.80 -14.84
N VAL A 79 8.53 0.47 -14.91
CA VAL A 79 9.65 -0.36 -15.39
C VAL A 79 9.38 -0.74 -16.85
N LYS A 80 10.20 -0.23 -17.77
CA LYS A 80 10.11 -0.55 -19.20
C LYS A 80 11.11 -1.64 -19.54
N VAL A 81 10.64 -2.90 -19.58
CA VAL A 81 11.48 -4.03 -19.97
C VAL A 81 11.22 -4.40 -21.43
N VAL A 82 12.28 -4.49 -22.24
CA VAL A 82 12.22 -5.06 -23.60
C VAL A 82 12.89 -6.43 -23.55
N GLY A 83 12.08 -7.49 -23.65
CA GLY A 83 12.53 -8.87 -23.52
C GLY A 83 12.48 -9.38 -22.07
N GLU A 84 13.20 -10.46 -21.79
CA GLU A 84 13.19 -11.10 -20.47
C GLU A 84 14.33 -10.54 -19.61
N PRO A 85 14.04 -9.93 -18.45
CA PRO A 85 15.07 -9.29 -17.63
C PRO A 85 15.88 -10.35 -16.87
N ALA A 86 17.21 -10.19 -16.87
CA ALA A 86 18.13 -11.09 -16.16
C ALA A 86 18.29 -10.77 -14.67
N GLY A 87 17.51 -9.82 -14.12
CA GLY A 87 17.61 -9.35 -12.74
C GLY A 87 16.65 -8.19 -12.46
N PRO A 88 16.76 -7.56 -11.27
CA PRO A 88 16.02 -6.35 -10.94
C PRO A 88 16.36 -5.25 -11.96
N VAL A 89 15.32 -4.63 -12.52
CA VAL A 89 15.47 -3.53 -13.48
C VAL A 89 14.89 -2.28 -12.86
N PRO A 90 15.66 -1.19 -12.73
CA PRO A 90 15.15 0.07 -12.21
C PRO A 90 14.05 0.62 -13.13
N GLY A 91 13.04 1.23 -12.52
CA GLY A 91 12.00 2.01 -13.19
C GLY A 91 12.30 3.50 -13.16
N HIS A 92 11.36 4.29 -13.70
CA HIS A 92 11.36 5.74 -13.58
C HIS A 92 9.97 6.24 -13.19
N CYS A 93 9.90 7.33 -12.42
CA CYS A 93 8.62 7.93 -12.06
C CYS A 93 7.98 8.60 -13.26
N GLU A 94 6.77 8.17 -13.62
CA GLU A 94 6.00 8.76 -14.71
C GLU A 94 4.66 9.27 -14.17
N ALA A 95 4.24 10.44 -14.66
CA ALA A 95 2.94 11.00 -14.32
C ALA A 95 1.84 10.03 -14.77
N ALA A 96 0.85 9.80 -13.90
CA ALA A 96 -0.36 9.11 -14.29
C ALA A 96 -1.09 10.01 -15.30
N HIS A 97 -0.89 9.75 -16.60
CA HIS A 97 -1.75 10.33 -17.60
C HIS A 97 -3.18 9.91 -17.27
N GLU A 98 -4.10 10.89 -17.16
CA GLU A 98 -5.54 10.65 -17.15
C GLU A 98 -5.90 9.98 -18.48
N SER A 99 -5.71 8.67 -18.51
CA SER A 99 -5.74 7.88 -19.73
C SER A 99 -7.20 7.68 -20.05
N THR A 100 -7.70 8.52 -20.95
CA THR A 100 -8.87 8.22 -21.76
C THR A 100 -8.70 6.79 -22.28
N SER A 101 -9.58 5.90 -21.81
CA SER A 101 -9.74 4.51 -22.21
C SER A 101 -9.39 4.29 -23.68
N THR A 102 -8.27 3.63 -23.97
CA THR A 102 -8.13 2.86 -25.21
C THR A 102 -7.13 1.71 -25.02
N ALA A 103 -7.66 0.49 -25.21
CA ALA A 103 -6.98 -0.78 -25.47
C ALA A 103 -6.17 -1.45 -24.33
N LYS A 104 -6.92 -2.29 -23.59
CA LYS A 104 -6.46 -3.45 -22.81
C LYS A 104 -5.55 -4.36 -23.64
N PRO A 105 -4.48 -4.91 -23.04
CA PRO A 105 -4.40 -6.36 -22.97
C PRO A 105 -4.48 -6.80 -21.50
N ASP A 106 -5.39 -7.74 -21.26
CA ASP A 106 -5.71 -8.31 -19.96
C ASP A 106 -4.47 -8.90 -19.27
N THR A 107 -4.05 -8.29 -18.17
CA THR A 107 -3.62 -9.04 -16.98
C THR A 107 -4.03 -8.25 -15.75
N HIS A 108 -5.33 -8.23 -15.47
CA HIS A 108 -5.79 -7.92 -14.12
C HIS A 108 -5.43 -9.11 -13.25
N VAL A 109 -4.34 -9.01 -12.49
CA VAL A 109 -4.24 -9.79 -11.26
C VAL A 109 -5.23 -9.15 -10.31
N HIS A 110 -6.46 -9.66 -10.35
CA HIS A 110 -7.41 -9.43 -9.28
C HIS A 110 -6.80 -10.11 -8.05
N VAL A 111 -6.23 -9.32 -7.14
CA VAL A 111 -5.98 -9.79 -5.78
C VAL A 111 -7.39 -9.94 -5.19
N PRO A 112 -7.86 -11.16 -4.88
CA PRO A 112 -9.16 -11.31 -4.25
C PRO A 112 -9.10 -10.67 -2.87
N ASP A 113 -9.90 -9.62 -2.69
CA ASP A 113 -10.32 -9.16 -1.36
C ASP A 113 -10.85 -10.39 -0.62
N SER A 114 -10.15 -10.71 0.46
CA SER A 114 -10.41 -11.88 1.28
C SER A 114 -11.47 -11.53 2.31
N GLU A 115 -12.75 -11.72 1.99
CA GLU A 115 -13.81 -11.76 3.02
C GLU A 115 -14.84 -12.83 2.60
N ALA A 116 -14.98 -13.92 3.35
CA ALA A 116 -15.98 -14.09 4.41
C ALA A 116 -15.72 -15.48 5.10
N PRO A 117 -16.25 -15.81 6.30
CA PRO A 117 -17.54 -15.33 6.84
C PRO A 117 -17.62 -15.11 8.37
N VAL A 118 -18.49 -14.20 8.83
CA VAL A 118 -19.22 -14.35 10.10
C VAL A 118 -20.59 -13.66 10.01
N GLU A 119 -21.67 -14.43 10.10
CA GLU A 119 -23.00 -13.94 10.51
C GLU A 119 -22.98 -13.62 12.01
N GLU A 120 -23.47 -12.45 12.43
CA GLU A 120 -24.72 -12.33 13.23
C GLU A 120 -25.01 -10.87 13.64
N HIS A 121 -26.28 -10.50 13.42
CA HIS A 121 -27.11 -9.55 14.18
C HIS A 121 -26.59 -8.13 14.47
N HIS A 122 -27.17 -7.15 13.76
CA HIS A 122 -27.88 -6.04 14.42
C HIS A 122 -28.93 -5.44 13.47
N GLU A 123 -30.20 -5.58 13.83
CA GLU A 123 -31.33 -4.92 13.18
C GLU A 123 -31.22 -3.40 13.34
N HIS A 124 -31.27 -2.66 12.23
CA HIS A 124 -31.65 -1.25 12.23
C HIS A 124 -32.72 -1.04 11.16
N HIS A 125 -33.93 -0.70 11.60
CA HIS A 125 -34.94 -0.11 10.73
C HIS A 125 -35.63 1.06 11.43
N GLU A 126 -35.60 2.18 10.69
CA GLU A 126 -36.52 3.33 10.67
C GLU A 126 -36.57 4.35 11.81
N GLY A 127 -36.40 5.63 11.41
CA GLY A 127 -36.80 6.78 12.20
C GLY A 127 -36.06 8.08 11.85
N THR A 128 -36.18 8.59 10.62
CA THR A 128 -35.71 9.94 10.27
C THR A 128 -36.77 10.95 10.70
N GLU A 129 -36.62 11.57 11.87
CA GLU A 129 -37.41 12.75 12.27
C GLU A 129 -36.57 14.02 12.12
N HIS A 130 -37.01 14.90 11.20
CA HIS A 130 -36.55 16.27 11.09
C HIS A 130 -37.20 17.12 12.21
N ALA A 131 -36.39 17.76 13.04
CA ALA A 131 -36.80 18.95 13.79
C ALA A 131 -35.64 19.94 13.91
N LYS A 132 -35.71 20.99 13.10
CA LYS A 132 -34.85 22.17 13.15
C LYS A 132 -35.49 23.16 14.12
N THR A 133 -34.85 23.40 15.25
CA THR A 133 -35.26 24.42 16.23
C THR A 133 -34.33 25.61 16.10
N GLU A 134 -34.78 26.72 15.53
CA GLU A 134 -34.27 28.08 15.81
C GLU A 134 -35.36 29.10 15.42
N GLU A 135 -36.13 29.56 16.40
CA GLU A 135 -36.89 30.82 16.31
C GLU A 135 -36.10 31.89 17.06
N HIS A 136 -35.66 32.93 16.36
CA HIS A 136 -35.25 34.20 16.93
C HIS A 136 -36.26 35.26 16.50
N HIS A 137 -36.89 35.90 17.49
CA HIS A 137 -37.90 36.93 17.34
C HIS A 137 -37.41 38.17 18.09
N GLU A 138 -37.08 39.24 17.36
CA GLU A 138 -37.17 40.65 17.77
C GLU A 138 -37.61 41.47 16.55
#